data_AF-A0A515A7S1-F1
#
_entry.id   AF-A0A515A7S1-F1
#
_cell.length_a   1.000
_cell.length_b   1.000
_cell.length_c   1.000
_cell.angle_alpha   90.00
_cell.angle_beta   90.00
_cell.angle_gamma   90.00
#
_symmetry.space_group_name_H-M   'P 1'
#
loop_
_entity.id
_entity.type
_entity.pdbx_description
1 polymer ?
#
loop_
_entity_poly.entity_id
_entity_poly.type
_entity_poly.pdbx_seq_one_letter_code
_entity_poly.pdbx_strand_id
1 'polypeptide(L)'
;MNKQPLLFRLLTGLLLVNLAGCQPKVVTPITSLINKVWKANTVKEADLLVFTLGAANNIKPGYTNFRLDLSKPDTVRLKDVDGRLTVGTWTVSTDNKRLILDNLNPKPTNTGGRVEYYILSEPDGASLQLERTAESRKTGNTIDQYALIPE
;
A
#
# COMPACT_ATOMS: atom_id res chain seq x y z
N MET A 1 3.65 -9.24 -83.22
CA MET A 1 2.35 -8.67 -82.77
C MET A 1 2.27 -8.92 -81.26
N ASN A 2 2.65 -7.96 -80.40
CA ASN A 2 1.80 -6.90 -79.81
C ASN A 2 0.55 -7.48 -79.15
N LYS A 3 0.26 -7.39 -77.83
CA LYS A 3 0.54 -6.35 -76.83
C LYS A 3 0.44 -6.91 -75.39
N GLN A 4 1.30 -6.48 -74.46
CA GLN A 4 0.94 -6.28 -73.04
C GLN A 4 0.29 -4.88 -72.92
N PRO A 5 -0.64 -4.62 -71.97
CA PRO A 5 -0.21 -3.87 -70.79
C PRO A 5 -1.01 -4.06 -69.47
N LEU A 6 -0.29 -3.82 -68.37
CA LEU A 6 -0.66 -3.10 -67.14
C LEU A 6 -2.10 -3.19 -66.58
N LEU A 7 -2.20 -3.88 -65.44
CA LEU A 7 -3.05 -3.52 -64.29
C LEU A 7 -2.17 -3.73 -63.03
N PHE A 8 -1.19 -2.85 -62.79
CA PHE A 8 -1.32 -1.69 -61.91
C PHE A 8 -1.85 -2.09 -60.52
N ARG A 9 -0.99 -2.67 -59.66
CA ARG A 9 -0.39 -1.94 -58.52
C ARG A 9 -1.36 -0.97 -57.84
N LEU A 10 -2.23 -1.46 -56.96
CA LEU A 10 -2.89 -0.59 -55.96
C LEU A 10 -3.58 -1.39 -54.84
N LEU A 11 -2.82 -2.14 -54.04
CA LEU A 11 -3.33 -2.58 -52.72
C LEU A 11 -2.17 -2.91 -51.77
N THR A 12 -1.24 -1.97 -51.60
CA THR A 12 -0.18 -2.08 -50.60
C THR A 12 0.00 -0.69 -50.00
N GLY A 13 -0.96 -0.29 -49.18
CA GLY A 13 -0.93 1.01 -48.54
C GLY A 13 -1.88 1.02 -47.36
N LEU A 14 -1.29 1.25 -46.19
CA LEU A 14 -1.95 1.72 -44.97
C LEU A 14 -2.58 0.65 -44.05
N LEU A 15 -1.73 -0.16 -43.41
CA LEU A 15 -2.04 -0.73 -42.09
C LEU A 15 -0.82 -0.65 -41.16
N LEU A 16 -0.32 0.58 -40.95
CA LEU A 16 0.72 0.90 -39.97
C LEU A 16 0.29 2.15 -39.21
N VAL A 17 -0.75 2.04 -38.39
CA VAL A 17 -1.11 3.10 -37.45
C VAL A 17 -1.55 2.46 -36.13
N ASN A 18 -0.99 2.99 -35.04
CA ASN A 18 -1.30 2.75 -33.63
C ASN A 18 -0.46 1.69 -32.88
N LEU A 19 0.87 1.80 -32.98
CA LEU A 19 1.72 1.61 -31.80
C LEU A 19 1.88 2.97 -31.10
N ALA A 20 0.78 3.55 -30.63
CA ALA A 20 0.85 4.61 -29.64
C ALA A 20 1.34 3.93 -28.35
N GLY A 21 2.66 3.84 -28.22
CA GLY A 21 3.29 3.25 -27.04
C GLY A 21 2.80 3.98 -25.80
N CYS A 22 2.19 3.23 -24.89
CA CYS A 22 2.05 3.66 -23.50
C CYS A 22 3.44 4.09 -23.02
N GLN A 23 3.69 5.39 -22.92
CA GLN A 23 4.87 5.85 -22.21
C GLN A 23 4.72 5.36 -20.76
N PRO A 24 5.75 4.72 -20.19
CA PRO A 24 5.72 4.32 -18.78
C PRO A 24 5.39 5.55 -17.94
N LYS A 25 4.28 5.50 -17.19
CA LYS A 25 3.94 6.59 -16.27
C LYS A 25 5.04 6.67 -15.22
N VAL A 26 5.76 7.80 -15.19
CA VAL A 26 6.73 8.08 -14.13
C VAL A 26 5.94 8.23 -12.82
N VAL A 27 6.21 7.35 -11.87
CA VAL A 27 5.60 7.37 -10.54
C VAL A 27 6.60 8.02 -9.58
N THR A 28 6.24 9.18 -9.04
CA THR A 28 7.05 9.85 -8.01
C THR A 28 7.05 9.00 -6.74
N PRO A 29 8.21 8.62 -6.19
CA PRO A 29 8.24 7.83 -4.95
C PRO A 29 7.59 8.57 -3.77
N ILE A 30 6.73 7.90 -3.02
CA ILE A 30 6.04 8.48 -1.83
C ILE A 30 6.85 8.34 -0.54
N THR A 31 8.04 7.74 -0.59
CA THR A 31 8.86 7.43 0.59
C THR A 31 9.12 8.65 1.47
N SER A 32 9.38 9.83 0.88
CA SER A 32 9.59 11.09 1.61
C SER A 32 8.33 11.66 2.27
N LEU A 33 7.15 11.17 1.89
CA LEU A 33 5.87 11.56 2.49
C LEU A 33 5.53 10.66 3.67
N ILE A 34 5.95 9.39 3.62
CA ILE A 34 5.59 8.38 4.61
C ILE A 34 6.68 8.02 5.63
N ASN A 35 7.92 8.47 5.45
CA ASN A 35 9.05 8.21 6.35
C ASN A 35 8.95 8.98 7.69
N LYS A 36 7.89 8.70 8.45
CA LYS A 36 7.53 9.36 9.69
C LYS A 36 7.14 8.32 10.74
N VAL A 37 6.88 8.80 11.95
CA VAL A 37 6.16 8.02 12.96
C VAL A 37 4.68 8.28 12.79
N TRP A 38 3.89 7.22 12.69
CA TRP A 38 2.45 7.26 12.49
C TRP A 38 1.72 6.69 13.69
N LYS A 39 0.62 7.34 14.08
CA LYS A 39 -0.33 6.87 15.09
C LYS A 39 -1.71 6.67 14.48
N ALA A 40 -2.50 5.77 15.08
CA ALA A 40 -3.87 5.53 14.65
C ALA A 40 -4.75 6.77 14.93
N ASN A 41 -5.44 7.25 13.90
CA ASN A 41 -6.53 8.21 14.04
C ASN A 41 -7.87 7.48 14.10
N THR A 42 -8.12 6.59 13.13
CA THR A 42 -9.24 5.66 13.18
C THR A 42 -8.80 4.27 12.74
N VAL A 43 -9.50 3.24 13.25
CA VAL A 43 -9.27 1.85 12.83
C VAL A 43 -10.60 1.14 12.63
N LYS A 44 -10.72 0.41 11.53
CA LYS A 44 -11.79 -0.56 11.30
C LYS A 44 -11.23 -1.98 11.31
N GLU A 45 -11.95 -2.88 11.97
CA GLU A 45 -11.74 -4.33 11.88
C GLU A 45 -12.88 -4.87 11.01
N ALA A 46 -12.55 -5.34 9.81
CA ALA A 46 -13.51 -5.49 8.71
C ALA A 46 -14.24 -4.16 8.47
N ASP A 47 -15.57 -4.14 8.54
CA ASP A 47 -16.37 -2.92 8.32
C ASP A 47 -16.71 -2.15 9.60
N LEU A 48 -16.35 -2.69 10.78
CA LEU A 48 -16.70 -2.09 12.07
C LEU A 48 -15.64 -1.07 12.50
N LEU A 49 -16.06 0.19 12.70
CA LEU A 49 -15.22 1.22 13.32
C LEU A 49 -15.02 0.88 14.81
N VAL A 50 -13.83 0.40 15.16
CA VAL A 50 -13.50 -0.04 16.52
C VAL A 50 -12.73 1.00 17.33
N PHE A 51 -12.13 1.98 16.64
CA PHE A 51 -11.31 3.01 17.26
C PHE A 51 -11.42 4.35 16.54
N THR A 52 -11.52 5.41 17.34
CA THR A 52 -11.32 6.81 16.96
C THR A 52 -10.50 7.49 18.06
N LEU A 53 -9.41 8.15 17.69
CA LEU A 53 -8.53 8.84 18.62
C LEU A 53 -9.30 9.94 19.37
N GLY A 54 -9.16 9.98 20.69
CA GLY A 54 -9.84 10.97 21.55
C GLY A 54 -11.31 10.65 21.86
N ALA A 55 -11.90 9.63 21.24
CA ALA A 55 -13.25 9.18 21.62
C ALA A 55 -13.23 8.49 23.00
N ALA A 56 -14.24 8.80 23.83
CA ALA A 56 -14.34 8.23 25.19
C ALA A 56 -14.65 6.73 25.19
N ASN A 57 -15.43 6.25 24.22
CA ASN A 57 -16.00 4.89 24.20
C ASN A 57 -15.57 4.12 22.94
N ASN A 58 -14.29 3.81 22.83
CA ASN A 58 -13.78 2.94 21.76
C ASN A 58 -14.06 1.46 22.06
N ILE A 59 -14.44 0.67 21.05
CA ILE A 59 -14.59 -0.78 21.17
C ILE A 59 -13.24 -1.44 21.45
N LYS A 60 -12.17 -0.93 20.81
CA LYS A 60 -10.79 -1.40 20.96
C LYS A 60 -9.88 -0.23 21.36
N PRO A 61 -9.88 0.20 22.64
CA PRO A 61 -9.06 1.34 23.08
C PRO A 61 -7.55 1.08 22.98
N GLY A 62 -7.12 -0.18 22.85
CA GLY A 62 -5.72 -0.58 22.68
C GLY A 62 -5.02 0.06 21.49
N TYR A 63 -5.75 0.44 20.43
CA TYR A 63 -5.21 1.16 19.28
C TYR A 63 -4.64 2.55 19.62
N THR A 64 -4.92 3.09 20.80
CA THR A 64 -4.20 4.27 21.34
C THR A 64 -2.67 4.04 21.34
N ASN A 65 -2.25 2.79 21.54
CA ASN A 65 -0.85 2.38 21.53
C ASN A 65 -0.30 2.03 20.14
N PHE A 66 -1.16 1.97 19.11
CA PHE A 66 -0.74 1.60 17.77
C PHE A 66 0.26 2.62 17.24
N ARG A 67 1.43 2.16 16.81
CA ARG A 67 2.46 2.97 16.16
C ARG A 67 3.09 2.23 15.01
N LEU A 68 3.25 2.93 13.90
CA LEU A 68 3.99 2.50 12.73
C LEU A 68 5.11 3.51 12.49
N ASP A 69 6.32 3.17 12.91
CA ASP A 69 7.50 4.01 12.73
C ASP A 69 8.23 3.60 11.45
N LEU A 70 8.19 4.47 10.45
CA LEU A 70 8.88 4.37 9.17
C LEU A 70 9.97 5.45 9.04
N SER A 71 10.31 6.15 10.13
CA SER A 71 11.22 7.30 10.09
C SER A 71 12.64 6.95 9.65
N LYS A 72 13.00 5.66 9.72
CA LYS A 72 14.29 5.14 9.28
C LYS A 72 14.14 4.41 7.95
N PRO A 73 14.97 4.72 6.91
CA PRO A 73 14.80 4.23 5.54
C PRO A 73 14.64 2.71 5.36
N ASP A 74 15.20 1.90 6.26
CA ASP A 74 15.18 0.42 6.16
C ASP A 74 14.75 -0.26 7.46
N THR A 75 14.17 0.48 8.41
CA THR A 75 13.75 -0.10 9.70
C THR A 75 12.34 0.31 10.01
N VAL A 76 11.48 -0.68 10.24
CA VAL A 76 10.15 -0.47 10.78
C VAL A 76 10.10 -0.87 12.24
N ARG A 77 9.41 -0.07 13.05
CA ARG A 77 8.96 -0.46 14.40
C ARG A 77 7.44 -0.42 14.40
N LEU A 78 6.82 -1.60 14.48
CA LEU A 78 5.38 -1.76 14.55
C LEU A 78 5.00 -2.09 15.99
N LYS A 79 4.29 -1.16 16.65
CA LYS A 79 3.58 -1.42 17.90
C LYS A 79 2.12 -1.60 17.56
N ASP A 80 1.60 -2.80 17.79
CA ASP A 80 0.25 -3.19 17.36
C ASP A 80 -0.80 -2.90 18.46
N VAL A 81 -2.06 -3.30 18.25
CA VAL A 81 -3.19 -3.11 19.19
C VAL A 81 -2.95 -3.70 20.58
N ASP A 82 -2.17 -4.78 20.69
CA ASP A 82 -1.78 -5.41 21.96
C ASP A 82 -0.59 -4.73 22.64
N GLY A 83 -0.07 -3.65 22.05
CA GLY A 83 1.06 -2.89 22.57
C GLY A 83 2.41 -3.58 22.41
N ARG A 84 2.47 -4.77 21.82
CA ARG A 84 3.73 -5.48 21.57
C ARG A 84 4.46 -4.83 20.40
N LEU A 85 5.76 -4.65 20.59
CA LEU A 85 6.67 -4.12 19.58
C LEU A 85 7.24 -5.27 18.76
N THR A 86 7.18 -5.11 17.45
CA THR A 86 7.87 -5.92 16.45
C THR A 86 8.71 -5.01 15.56
N VAL A 87 9.92 -5.44 15.24
CA VAL A 87 10.89 -4.67 14.44
C VAL A 87 11.24 -5.46 13.19
N GLY A 88 11.46 -4.79 12.06
CA GLY A 88 11.92 -5.41 10.83
C GLY A 88 12.34 -4.37 9.81
N THR A 89 12.19 -4.70 8.52
CA THR A 89 12.47 -3.83 7.38
C THR A 89 11.17 -3.38 6.71
N TRP A 90 11.17 -2.27 5.99
CA TRP A 90 10.01 -1.88 5.17
C TRP A 90 10.42 -1.41 3.78
N THR A 91 9.52 -1.59 2.82
CA THR A 91 9.65 -1.06 1.46
C THR A 91 8.28 -0.63 0.93
N VAL A 92 8.28 0.20 -0.11
CA VAL A 92 7.08 0.55 -0.88
C VAL A 92 7.18 -0.09 -2.25
N SER A 93 6.10 -0.66 -2.76
CA SER A 93 6.08 -1.22 -4.11
C SER A 93 6.34 -0.14 -5.17
N THR A 94 6.86 -0.55 -6.32
CA THR A 94 7.25 0.38 -7.42
C THR A 94 6.10 1.22 -7.98
N ASP A 95 4.86 0.80 -7.76
CA ASP A 95 3.62 1.50 -8.13
C ASP A 95 3.02 2.36 -7.00
N ASN A 96 3.71 2.46 -5.85
CA ASN A 96 3.26 3.11 -4.62
C ASN A 96 1.92 2.57 -4.06
N LYS A 97 1.50 1.37 -4.43
CA LYS A 97 0.22 0.79 -3.96
C LYS A 97 0.33 -0.06 -2.72
N ARG A 98 1.54 -0.49 -2.34
CA ARG A 98 1.74 -1.42 -1.23
C ARG A 98 2.87 -0.95 -0.32
N LEU A 99 2.62 -1.04 0.98
CA LEU A 99 3.63 -0.95 2.02
C LEU A 99 3.91 -2.38 2.49
N ILE A 100 5.16 -2.80 2.43
CA ILE A 100 5.59 -4.15 2.75
C ILE A 100 6.50 -4.07 3.97
N LEU A 101 6.09 -4.69 5.07
CA LEU A 101 6.91 -4.89 6.25
C LEU A 101 7.43 -6.34 6.25
N ASP A 102 8.73 -6.52 6.37
CA ASP A 102 9.37 -7.83 6.25
C ASP A 102 10.39 -8.06 7.38
N ASN A 103 10.87 -9.29 7.53
CA ASN A 103 11.83 -9.68 8.57
C ASN A 103 11.39 -9.28 9.99
N LEU A 104 10.09 -9.33 10.25
CA LEU A 104 9.49 -8.90 11.50
C LEU A 104 9.84 -9.83 12.66
N ASN A 105 10.43 -9.27 13.73
CA ASN A 105 10.79 -9.96 14.96
C ASN A 105 10.37 -9.15 16.21
N PRO A 106 9.57 -9.71 17.14
CA PRO A 106 8.95 -11.03 17.10
C PRO A 106 7.98 -11.18 15.93
N LYS A 107 7.99 -12.35 15.29
CA LYS A 107 7.14 -12.66 14.14
C LYS A 107 5.65 -12.63 14.55
N PRO A 108 4.81 -11.81 13.89
CA PRO A 108 3.37 -11.86 14.11
C PRO A 108 2.82 -13.24 13.71
N THR A 109 1.86 -13.75 14.47
CA THR A 109 1.30 -15.10 14.29
C THR A 109 0.79 -15.32 12.86
N ASN A 110 1.16 -16.45 12.24
CA ASN A 110 0.75 -16.85 10.88
C ASN A 110 1.13 -15.90 9.74
N THR A 111 2.11 -15.00 9.93
CA THR A 111 2.48 -14.02 8.89
C THR A 111 3.75 -14.34 8.12
N GLY A 112 4.45 -15.43 8.45
CA GLY A 112 5.79 -15.64 7.89
C GLY A 112 6.88 -14.70 8.43
N GLY A 113 6.54 -13.66 9.19
CA GLY A 113 7.44 -12.53 9.48
C GLY A 113 7.21 -11.34 8.56
N ARG A 114 6.10 -11.34 7.80
CA ARG A 114 5.78 -10.34 6.80
C ARG A 114 4.35 -9.83 6.96
N VAL A 115 4.17 -8.52 7.01
CA VAL A 115 2.86 -7.87 7.01
C VAL A 115 2.83 -6.89 5.84
N GLU A 116 1.80 -6.96 5.02
CA GLU A 116 1.66 -6.12 3.84
C GLU A 116 0.34 -5.36 3.89
N TYR A 117 0.37 -4.14 3.39
CA TYR A 117 -0.78 -3.25 3.35
C TYR A 117 -0.99 -2.71 1.93
N TYR A 118 -2.24 -2.58 1.52
CA TYR A 118 -2.61 -1.66 0.46
C TYR A 118 -2.56 -0.22 0.97
N ILE A 119 -2.07 0.69 0.13
CA ILE A 119 -2.12 2.14 0.33
C ILE A 119 -3.38 2.62 -0.40
N LEU A 120 -4.41 2.95 0.37
CA LEU A 120 -5.76 3.20 -0.16
C LEU A 120 -5.88 4.53 -0.91
N SER A 121 -5.09 5.52 -0.51
CA SER A 121 -5.02 6.85 -1.13
C SER A 121 -3.58 7.32 -1.22
N GLU A 122 -3.26 8.16 -2.22
CA GLU A 122 -1.93 8.77 -2.31
C GLU A 122 -1.63 9.58 -1.04
N PRO A 123 -0.55 9.27 -0.30
CA PRO A 123 -0.23 10.00 0.91
C PRO A 123 0.16 11.44 0.61
N ASP A 124 -0.25 12.36 1.47
CA ASP A 124 0.09 13.79 1.42
C ASP A 124 1.09 14.21 2.52
N GLY A 125 1.52 13.23 3.34
CA GLY A 125 2.39 13.45 4.50
C GLY A 125 1.66 13.93 5.76
N ALA A 126 0.35 14.20 5.69
CA ALA A 126 -0.52 14.48 6.82
C ALA A 126 -1.46 13.30 7.16
N SER A 127 -1.72 12.44 6.18
CA SER A 127 -2.50 11.22 6.36
C SER A 127 -1.88 10.03 5.61
N LEU A 128 -2.08 8.84 6.16
CA LEU A 128 -1.71 7.57 5.54
C LEU A 128 -2.83 6.56 5.76
N GLN A 129 -3.48 6.14 4.68
CA GLN A 129 -4.60 5.19 4.73
C GLN A 129 -4.13 3.81 4.27
N LEU A 130 -4.22 2.84 5.16
CA LEU A 130 -3.73 1.48 4.95
C LEU A 130 -4.84 0.45 5.13
N GLU A 131 -4.79 -0.63 4.37
CA GLU A 131 -5.60 -1.84 4.58
C GLU A 131 -4.69 -3.06 4.57
N ARG A 132 -4.83 -3.98 5.52
CA ARG A 132 -4.04 -5.24 5.49
C ARG A 132 -4.41 -6.06 4.26
N THR A 133 -3.41 -6.67 3.60
CA THR A 133 -3.69 -7.59 2.49
C THR A 133 -4.13 -8.99 2.95
N ALA A 134 -4.00 -9.28 4.24
CA ALA A 134 -4.35 -10.56 4.85
C ALA A 134 -4.94 -10.36 6.25
N GLU A 135 -5.67 -11.35 6.74
CA GLU A 135 -6.37 -11.31 8.03
C GLU A 135 -5.41 -11.24 9.22
N SER A 136 -5.81 -10.57 10.30
CA SER A 136 -5.03 -10.49 11.55
C SER A 136 -5.60 -11.42 12.60
N ARG A 137 -4.77 -12.35 13.10
CA ARG A 137 -5.16 -13.21 14.22
C ARG A 137 -5.49 -12.41 15.49
N LYS A 138 -4.92 -11.20 15.65
CA LYS A 138 -5.13 -10.36 16.84
C LYS A 138 -6.50 -9.67 16.84
N THR A 139 -7.12 -9.54 15.68
CA THR A 139 -8.41 -8.85 15.50
C THR A 139 -9.55 -9.82 15.19
N GLY A 140 -9.36 -11.11 15.49
CA GLY A 140 -10.39 -12.12 15.22
C GLY A 140 -10.45 -12.58 13.76
N ASN A 141 -9.31 -12.49 13.06
CA ASN A 141 -9.16 -12.79 11.63
C ASN A 141 -9.87 -11.80 10.72
N THR A 142 -9.85 -10.51 11.06
CA THR A 142 -10.38 -9.47 10.16
C THR A 142 -9.29 -8.88 9.27
N ILE A 143 -9.73 -8.34 8.13
CA ILE A 143 -8.95 -7.39 7.34
C ILE A 143 -9.10 -6.02 8.00
N ASP A 144 -8.00 -5.44 8.45
CA ASP A 144 -8.03 -4.21 9.23
C ASP A 144 -7.65 -3.02 8.35
N GLN A 145 -8.38 -1.91 8.52
CA GLN A 145 -8.12 -0.63 7.86
C GLN A 145 -7.69 0.42 8.89
N TYR A 146 -6.69 1.20 8.54
CA TYR A 146 -6.09 2.21 9.41
C TYR A 146 -6.08 3.55 8.69
N ALA A 147 -6.70 4.56 9.28
CA ALA A 147 -6.39 5.95 8.95
C ALA A 147 -5.37 6.45 9.96
N LEU A 148 -4.16 6.72 9.49
CA LEU A 148 -3.05 7.14 10.31
C LEU A 148 -2.76 8.63 10.13
N ILE A 149 -2.29 9.25 11.21
CA ILE A 149 -1.77 10.63 11.22
C ILE A 149 -0.35 10.64 11.79
N PRO A 150 0.48 11.65 11.47
CA PRO A 150 1.79 11.80 12.10
C PRO A 150 1.66 11.86 13.62
N GLU A 151 2.59 11.21 14.32
CA GLU A 151 2.68 11.30 15.77
C GLU A 151 3.11 12.68 16.26
#